data_AF-A0A2T5H254-F1
#
_entry.id   AF-A0A2T5H254-F1
#
_cell.length_a   1.000
_cell.length_b   1.000
_cell.length_c   1.000
_cell.angle_alpha   90.00
_cell.angle_beta   90.00
_cell.angle_gamma   90.00
#
_symmetry.space_group_name_H-M   'P 1'
#
loop_
_entity.id
_entity.type
_entity.pdbx_description
1 polymer ?
#
loop_
_entity_poly.entity_id
_entity_poly.type
_entity_poly.pdbx_seq_one_letter_code
_entity_poly.pdbx_strand_id
1 'polypeptide(L)'
;MVAYIRQNLIRALPLYGAVTGGVLMTVIVALLSTETLEGLVWTTGVAALVPAASPPLGMTARVLLALGSGLLVGALLWSSLFLLFGPGGMLAKRTPREDGMPVIRRADAHPDAPPRKPMSAADLGTPMMEVGVGGSGGARDERTIPVDLDLPLAAFDPKAILPVPMEPVRPVPPLAQPTQPTMVAPVIEMSPTAEPATFVTAPAPQPVEPPVMPEPSMAAPEPVPEVSAPTPIARPPRTPAEPTTPPTIETLLQRLEQGALRRGRMGSH
;
A
#
# COMPACT_ATOMS: atom_id res chain seq x y z
N MET A 1 22.39 14.27 -7.33
CA MET A 1 22.03 15.19 -6.22
C MET A 1 20.81 16.08 -6.54
N VAL A 2 20.72 16.69 -7.73
CA VAL A 2 19.63 17.61 -8.10
C VAL A 2 18.22 16.98 -8.08
N ALA A 3 18.07 15.70 -8.44
CA ALA A 3 16.78 15.01 -8.44
C ALA A 3 16.18 14.86 -7.02
N TYR A 4 17.03 14.60 -6.02
CA TYR A 4 16.60 14.41 -4.63
C TYR A 4 16.06 15.72 -4.03
N ILE A 5 16.69 16.85 -4.36
CA ILE A 5 16.26 18.19 -3.91
C ILE A 5 14.89 18.55 -4.47
N ARG A 6 14.64 18.28 -5.77
CA ARG A 6 13.33 18.56 -6.40
C ARG A 6 12.20 17.73 -5.79
N GLN A 7 12.48 16.48 -5.44
CA GLN A 7 11.47 15.58 -4.90
C GLN A 7 11.03 15.97 -3.48
N ASN A 8 11.98 16.44 -2.66
CA ASN A 8 11.68 16.99 -1.34
C ASN A 8 10.89 18.30 -1.43
N LEU A 9 11.22 19.16 -2.40
CA LEU A 9 10.52 20.44 -2.60
C LEU A 9 9.04 20.22 -2.97
N ILE A 10 8.75 19.27 -3.87
CA ILE A 10 7.37 18.96 -4.29
C ILE A 10 6.56 18.43 -3.10
N ARG A 11 7.15 17.59 -2.26
CA ARG A 11 6.48 17.06 -1.05
C ARG A 11 6.21 18.14 -0.01
N ALA A 12 7.08 19.14 0.10
CA ALA A 12 6.92 20.23 1.04
C ALA A 12 6.00 21.35 0.51
N LEU A 13 5.67 21.35 -0.79
CA LEU A 13 4.84 22.38 -1.42
C LEU A 13 3.50 22.61 -0.69
N PRO A 14 2.70 21.57 -0.33
CA PRO A 14 1.44 21.76 0.37
C PRO A 14 1.60 22.43 1.73
N LEU A 15 2.68 22.07 2.46
CA LEU A 15 2.98 22.66 3.75
C LEU A 15 3.35 24.14 3.61
N TYR A 16 4.23 24.48 2.66
CA TYR A 16 4.62 25.87 2.43
C TYR A 16 3.44 26.71 1.94
N GLY A 17 2.60 26.19 1.04
CA GLY A 17 1.40 26.89 0.57
C GLY A 17 0.41 27.14 1.70
N ALA A 18 0.20 26.16 2.58
CA ALA A 18 -0.67 26.27 3.74
C ALA A 18 -0.18 27.33 4.74
N VAL A 19 1.10 27.28 5.10
CA VAL A 19 1.70 28.21 6.07
C VAL A 19 1.70 29.63 5.52
N THR A 20 2.16 29.83 4.28
CA THR A 20 2.22 31.16 3.67
C THR A 20 0.82 31.75 3.47
N GLY A 21 -0.12 30.97 2.95
CA GLY A 21 -1.50 31.42 2.77
C GLY A 21 -2.23 31.70 4.08
N GLY A 22 -2.06 30.85 5.10
CA GLY A 22 -2.67 31.06 6.41
C GLY A 22 -2.10 32.28 7.15
N VAL A 23 -0.78 32.46 7.14
CA VAL A 23 -0.13 33.65 7.73
C VAL A 23 -0.56 34.92 7.01
N LEU A 24 -0.59 34.91 5.67
CA LEU A 24 -1.03 36.06 4.88
C LEU A 24 -2.46 36.47 5.23
N MET A 25 -3.38 35.51 5.34
CA MET A 25 -4.77 35.79 5.72
C MET A 25 -4.90 36.31 7.16
N THR A 26 -4.10 35.78 8.09
CA THR A 26 -4.07 36.26 9.48
C THR A 26 -3.65 37.73 9.51
N VAL A 27 -2.61 38.09 8.75
CA VAL A 27 -2.10 39.47 8.65
C VAL A 27 -3.12 40.40 8.00
N ILE A 28 -3.77 39.97 6.90
CA ILE A 28 -4.83 40.75 6.25
C ILE A 28 -5.95 41.06 7.24
N VAL A 29 -6.43 40.06 7.99
CA VAL A 29 -7.51 40.26 8.97
C VAL A 29 -7.06 41.15 10.14
N ALA A 30 -5.81 41.04 10.58
CA ALA A 30 -5.26 41.90 11.63
C ALA A 30 -5.10 43.37 11.20
N LEU A 31 -4.89 43.63 9.91
CA LEU A 31 -4.75 44.98 9.35
C LEU A 31 -6.08 45.64 8.97
N LEU A 32 -7.20 44.89 8.95
CA LEU A 32 -8.53 45.46 8.73
C LEU A 32 -8.90 46.43 9.86
N SER A 33 -9.57 47.52 9.50
CA SER A 33 -10.04 48.48 10.49
C SER A 33 -11.17 47.89 11.32
N THR A 34 -11.31 48.35 12.57
CA THR A 34 -12.40 47.95 13.48
C THR A 34 -13.76 48.00 12.81
N GLU A 35 -14.06 49.13 12.15
CA GLU A 35 -15.37 49.38 11.54
C GLU A 35 -15.64 48.42 10.38
N THR A 36 -14.62 48.11 9.57
CA THR A 36 -14.78 47.15 8.46
C THR A 36 -15.03 45.74 8.95
N LEU A 37 -14.35 45.30 10.01
CA LEU A 37 -14.54 43.98 10.61
C LEU A 37 -15.91 43.85 11.26
N GLU A 38 -16.35 44.85 12.02
CA GLU A 38 -17.67 44.86 12.64
C GLU A 38 -18.78 44.88 11.58
N GLY A 39 -18.62 45.67 10.52
CA GLY A 39 -19.55 45.69 9.39
C GLY A 39 -19.62 44.34 8.67
N LEU A 40 -18.48 43.66 8.46
CA LEU A 40 -18.43 42.31 7.88
C LEU A 40 -19.12 41.27 8.78
N VAL A 41 -18.87 41.29 10.08
CA VAL A 41 -19.49 40.36 11.04
C VAL A 41 -21.01 40.58 11.11
N TRP A 42 -21.45 41.83 11.03
CA TRP A 42 -22.87 42.17 11.00
C TRP A 42 -23.55 41.70 9.70
N THR A 43 -22.95 42.01 8.55
CA THR A 43 -23.50 41.66 7.23
C THR A 43 -23.52 40.15 6.95
N THR A 44 -22.53 39.42 7.46
CA THR A 44 -22.49 37.94 7.35
C THR A 44 -23.41 37.24 8.34
N GLY A 45 -23.99 37.96 9.32
CA GLY A 45 -24.88 37.40 10.34
C GLY A 45 -24.17 36.48 11.35
N VAL A 46 -22.83 36.51 11.41
CA VAL A 46 -22.06 35.65 12.33
C VAL A 46 -22.42 35.94 13.80
N ALA A 47 -22.77 37.18 14.11
CA ALA A 47 -23.23 37.57 15.44
C ALA A 47 -24.52 36.84 15.89
N ALA A 48 -25.35 36.37 14.94
CA ALA A 48 -26.56 35.60 15.25
C ALA A 48 -26.25 34.15 15.65
N LEU A 49 -25.16 33.58 15.14
CA LEU A 49 -24.72 32.22 15.43
C LEU A 49 -23.88 32.16 16.71
N VAL A 50 -23.08 33.20 16.96
CA VAL A 50 -22.19 33.29 18.12
C VAL A 50 -22.46 34.60 18.85
N PRO A 51 -23.30 34.59 19.91
CA PRO A 51 -23.62 35.78 20.68
C PRO A 51 -22.38 36.47 21.29
N ALA A 52 -21.32 35.69 21.55
CA ALA A 52 -20.03 36.20 22.02
C ALA A 52 -19.30 37.09 20.97
N ALA A 53 -19.81 37.16 19.73
CA ALA A 53 -19.30 38.02 18.66
C ALA A 53 -20.11 39.33 18.48
N SER A 54 -21.01 39.67 19.43
CA SER A 54 -21.74 40.95 19.38
C SER A 54 -20.79 42.15 19.53
N PRO A 55 -20.90 43.20 18.71
CA PRO A 55 -20.11 44.43 18.87
C PRO A 55 -20.28 45.07 20.25
N PRO A 56 -19.24 45.73 20.81
CA PRO A 56 -17.92 45.96 20.20
C PRO A 56 -17.00 44.73 20.23
N LEU A 57 -16.32 44.43 19.12
CA LEU A 57 -15.37 43.32 19.04
C LEU A 57 -14.11 43.68 19.83
N GLY A 58 -13.99 43.14 21.05
CA GLY A 58 -12.79 43.26 21.87
C GLY A 58 -11.55 42.69 21.17
N MET A 59 -10.35 43.10 21.63
CA MET A 59 -9.07 42.67 21.03
C MET A 59 -8.91 41.15 20.98
N THR A 60 -9.43 40.43 21.99
CA THR A 60 -9.41 38.96 22.03
C THR A 60 -10.21 38.35 20.89
N ALA A 61 -11.42 38.86 20.62
CA ALA A 61 -12.26 38.38 19.52
C ALA A 61 -11.58 38.61 18.17
N ARG A 62 -10.88 39.74 18.00
CA ARG A 62 -10.14 40.03 16.76
C ARG A 62 -8.96 39.09 16.55
N VAL A 63 -8.18 38.83 17.60
CA VAL A 63 -7.07 37.86 17.54
C VAL A 63 -7.60 36.47 17.19
N LEU A 64 -8.72 36.05 17.79
CA LEU A 64 -9.36 34.78 17.48
C LEU A 64 -9.89 34.71 16.04
N LEU A 65 -10.50 35.78 15.53
CA LEU A 65 -10.96 35.84 14.14
C LEU A 65 -9.79 35.82 13.15
N ALA A 66 -8.70 36.55 13.44
CA ALA A 66 -7.50 36.56 12.62
C ALA A 66 -6.85 35.17 12.58
N LEU A 67 -6.62 34.54 13.73
CA LEU A 67 -6.04 33.20 13.81
C LEU A 67 -6.96 32.14 13.20
N GLY A 68 -8.27 32.21 13.49
CA GLY A 68 -9.26 31.26 12.99
C GLY A 68 -9.38 31.30 11.47
N SER A 69 -9.46 32.49 10.87
CA SER A 69 -9.49 32.65 9.41
C SER A 69 -8.19 32.20 8.75
N GLY A 70 -7.03 32.51 9.35
CA GLY A 70 -5.73 32.03 8.90
C GLY A 70 -5.62 30.50 8.91
N LEU A 71 -6.03 29.85 10.00
CA LEU A 71 -6.04 28.40 10.09
C LEU A 71 -7.01 27.76 9.07
N LEU A 72 -8.20 28.34 8.91
CA LEU A 72 -9.19 27.84 7.94
C LEU A 72 -8.65 27.91 6.51
N VAL A 73 -8.12 29.06 6.09
CA VAL A 73 -7.58 29.24 4.74
C VAL A 73 -6.33 28.39 4.54
N GLY A 74 -5.46 28.30 5.54
CA GLY A 74 -4.29 27.42 5.52
C GLY A 74 -4.68 25.95 5.33
N ALA A 75 -5.70 25.46 6.03
CA ALA A 75 -6.20 24.09 5.88
C ALA A 75 -6.80 23.83 4.49
N LEU A 76 -7.58 24.77 3.94
CA LEU A 76 -8.16 24.66 2.60
C LEU A 76 -7.07 24.65 1.51
N LEU A 77 -6.07 25.53 1.62
CA LEU A 77 -4.93 25.56 0.71
C LEU A 77 -4.08 24.29 0.83
N TRP A 78 -3.82 23.82 2.05
CA TRP A 78 -3.12 22.56 2.27
C TRP A 78 -3.86 21.41 1.58
N SER A 79 -5.17 21.28 1.83
CA SER A 79 -6.01 20.22 1.28
C SER A 79 -6.04 20.29 -0.25
N SER A 80 -6.27 21.47 -0.82
CA SER A 80 -6.27 21.68 -2.28
C SER A 80 -4.93 21.33 -2.91
N LEU A 81 -3.83 21.81 -2.34
CA LEU A 81 -2.48 21.55 -2.86
C LEU A 81 -2.05 20.10 -2.64
N PHE A 82 -2.50 19.46 -1.56
CA PHE A 82 -2.30 18.04 -1.31
C PHE A 82 -3.10 17.17 -2.31
N LEU A 83 -4.34 17.53 -2.62
CA LEU A 83 -5.14 16.83 -3.64
C LEU A 83 -4.57 17.03 -5.05
N LEU A 84 -3.91 18.16 -5.31
CA LEU A 84 -3.38 18.48 -6.62
C LEU A 84 -1.99 17.86 -6.84
N PHE A 85 -1.10 17.97 -5.84
CA PHE A 85 0.32 17.61 -5.94
C PHE A 85 0.76 16.47 -5.00
N GLY A 86 -0.10 16.04 -4.09
CA GLY A 86 0.20 14.96 -3.15
C GLY A 86 0.21 13.57 -3.80
N PRO A 87 0.47 12.51 -3.01
CA PRO A 87 0.51 11.14 -3.50
C PRO A 87 -0.85 10.74 -4.08
N GLY A 88 -0.93 10.58 -5.41
CA GLY A 88 -2.18 10.27 -6.11
C GLY A 88 -2.99 11.49 -6.54
N GLY A 89 -2.48 12.71 -6.36
CA GLY A 89 -3.12 13.93 -6.84
C GLY A 89 -3.17 14.03 -8.37
N MET A 90 -4.06 14.88 -8.90
CA MET A 90 -4.30 14.96 -10.36
C MET A 90 -3.06 15.37 -11.17
N LEU A 91 -2.17 16.20 -10.61
CA LEU A 91 -0.94 16.64 -11.27
C LEU A 91 0.28 15.81 -10.84
N ALA A 92 0.14 14.91 -9.87
CA ALA A 92 1.21 14.00 -9.53
C ALA A 92 1.43 13.06 -10.72
N LYS A 93 2.55 13.25 -11.43
CA LYS A 93 2.99 12.30 -12.46
C LYS A 93 3.00 10.93 -11.80
N ARG A 94 2.09 10.05 -12.19
CA ARG A 94 2.20 8.63 -11.89
C ARG A 94 3.52 8.22 -12.51
N THR A 95 4.55 8.03 -11.69
CA THR A 95 5.75 7.37 -12.17
C THR A 95 5.26 6.04 -12.70
N PRO A 96 5.37 5.78 -14.02
CA PRO A 96 5.07 4.45 -14.53
C PRO A 96 5.89 3.52 -13.66
N ARG A 97 5.22 2.61 -12.96
CA ARG A 97 5.89 1.64 -12.11
C ARG A 97 6.65 0.77 -13.10
N GLU A 98 7.92 1.11 -13.36
CA GLU A 98 8.75 0.49 -14.41
C GLU A 98 8.75 -1.04 -14.28
N ASP A 99 8.65 -1.52 -13.05
CA ASP A 99 8.42 -2.90 -12.68
C ASP A 99 7.23 -3.54 -13.40
N GLY A 100 6.02 -3.25 -12.93
CA GLY A 100 4.88 -4.17 -13.11
C GLY A 100 5.13 -5.58 -12.53
N MET A 101 6.37 -6.09 -12.51
CA MET A 101 6.79 -7.31 -11.87
C MET A 101 6.36 -7.26 -10.41
N PRO A 102 5.48 -8.19 -10.00
CA PRO A 102 5.21 -8.39 -8.60
C PRO A 102 6.53 -8.68 -7.90
N VAL A 103 6.67 -8.24 -6.65
CA VAL A 103 7.79 -8.68 -5.81
C VAL A 103 7.58 -10.17 -5.55
N ILE A 104 8.16 -11.01 -6.41
CA ILE A 104 8.12 -12.46 -6.27
C ILE A 104 9.02 -12.81 -5.09
N ARG A 105 8.51 -13.65 -4.18
CA ARG A 105 9.34 -14.18 -3.09
C ARG A 105 10.47 -14.98 -3.71
N ARG A 106 11.67 -14.94 -3.15
CA ARG A 106 12.83 -15.71 -3.68
C ARG A 106 12.54 -17.20 -3.89
N ALA A 107 11.58 -17.77 -3.14
CA ALA A 107 11.14 -19.15 -3.28
C ALA A 107 10.28 -19.42 -4.54
N ASP A 108 9.57 -18.40 -5.03
CA ASP A 108 8.68 -18.49 -6.19
C ASP A 108 9.38 -18.00 -7.49
N ALA A 109 10.62 -17.50 -7.37
CA ALA A 109 11.44 -17.07 -8.50
C ALA A 109 12.09 -18.29 -9.16
N HIS A 110 11.45 -18.80 -10.22
CA HIS A 110 11.97 -19.93 -10.98
C HIS A 110 12.96 -19.46 -12.05
N PRO A 111 14.14 -20.10 -12.22
CA PRO A 111 15.12 -19.71 -13.24
C PRO A 111 14.55 -19.77 -14.66
N ASP A 112 13.67 -20.74 -14.93
CA ASP A 112 13.11 -20.95 -16.28
C ASP A 112 11.82 -20.14 -16.56
N ALA A 113 11.21 -19.51 -15.54
CA ALA A 113 9.98 -18.75 -15.71
C ALA A 113 10.16 -17.33 -15.13
N PRO A 114 10.74 -16.40 -15.89
CA PRO A 114 10.93 -15.03 -15.42
C PRO A 114 9.59 -14.41 -15.03
N PRO A 115 9.57 -13.55 -13.99
CA PRO A 115 8.37 -12.87 -13.55
C PRO A 115 7.70 -12.13 -14.71
N ARG A 116 6.50 -12.56 -15.09
CA ARG A 116 5.71 -11.84 -16.10
C ARG A 116 5.03 -10.65 -15.44
N LYS A 117 5.01 -9.52 -16.14
CA LYS A 117 4.19 -8.35 -15.76
C LYS A 117 2.71 -8.79 -15.69
N PRO A 118 1.95 -8.44 -14.64
CA PRO A 118 0.53 -8.69 -14.59
C PRO A 118 -0.13 -7.96 -15.76
N MET A 119 -1.04 -8.63 -16.45
CA MET A 119 -1.83 -8.02 -17.52
C MET A 119 -2.57 -6.81 -16.95
N SER A 120 -2.27 -5.63 -17.50
CA SER A 120 -3.03 -4.43 -17.21
C SER A 120 -4.32 -4.40 -18.03
N ALA A 121 -5.29 -3.59 -17.61
CA ALA A 121 -6.53 -3.41 -18.37
C ALA A 121 -6.29 -2.93 -19.81
N ALA A 122 -5.17 -2.25 -20.07
CA ALA A 122 -4.78 -1.84 -21.43
C ALA A 122 -4.28 -3.02 -22.27
N ASP A 123 -3.69 -4.04 -21.63
CA ASP A 123 -3.20 -5.26 -22.30
C ASP A 123 -4.34 -6.23 -22.63
N LEU A 124 -5.52 -6.05 -22.01
CA LEU A 124 -6.74 -6.81 -22.30
C LEU A 124 -7.44 -6.37 -23.60
N GLY A 125 -6.85 -5.43 -24.34
CA GLY A 125 -7.43 -4.85 -25.55
C GLY A 125 -8.54 -3.86 -25.25
N THR A 126 -9.23 -3.40 -26.28
CA THR A 126 -10.45 -2.60 -26.13
C THR A 126 -11.44 -3.43 -25.31
N PRO A 127 -11.94 -2.93 -24.16
CA PRO A 127 -12.98 -3.66 -23.46
C PRO A 127 -14.09 -3.93 -24.47
N MET A 128 -14.59 -5.17 -24.56
CA MET A 128 -15.75 -5.56 -25.39
C MET A 128 -17.04 -4.81 -25.00
N MET A 129 -16.94 -3.71 -24.27
CA MET A 129 -18.02 -2.81 -23.93
C MET A 129 -18.23 -1.78 -25.05
N GLU A 130 -18.49 -2.30 -26.23
CA GLU A 130 -19.55 -1.79 -27.08
C GLU A 130 -20.48 -2.96 -27.44
N VAL A 131 -21.03 -3.65 -26.43
CA VAL A 131 -22.44 -4.04 -26.55
C VAL A 131 -23.19 -2.73 -26.59
N GLY A 132 -23.25 -2.15 -27.79
CA GLY A 132 -23.97 -0.93 -28.03
C GLY A 132 -25.40 -1.10 -27.52
N VAL A 133 -25.73 -0.26 -26.55
CA VAL A 133 -26.97 0.51 -26.60
C VAL A 133 -26.77 1.67 -27.60
N GLY A 134 -26.06 1.42 -28.71
CA GLY A 134 -26.13 2.20 -29.93
C GLY A 134 -27.31 1.61 -30.71
N GLY A 135 -28.36 2.38 -30.96
CA GLY A 135 -28.18 3.49 -31.90
C GLY A 135 -28.01 2.96 -33.33
N SER A 136 -28.64 1.84 -33.67
CA SER A 136 -29.29 1.71 -34.97
C SER A 136 -30.78 1.83 -34.72
N GLY A 137 -31.46 2.70 -35.46
CA GLY A 137 -32.86 3.10 -35.28
C GLY A 137 -33.91 2.01 -35.51
N GLY A 138 -33.70 0.81 -34.99
CA GLY A 138 -34.77 -0.11 -34.66
C GLY A 138 -34.95 -0.03 -33.15
N ALA A 139 -36.07 0.52 -32.68
CA ALA A 139 -36.61 0.11 -31.40
C ALA A 139 -36.48 -1.41 -31.36
N ARG A 140 -35.66 -1.96 -30.46
CA ARG A 140 -35.85 -3.34 -30.08
C ARG A 140 -37.22 -3.32 -29.43
N ASP A 141 -38.26 -3.57 -30.24
CA ASP A 141 -39.59 -3.86 -29.74
C ASP A 141 -39.34 -4.80 -28.57
N GLU A 142 -39.65 -4.32 -27.37
CA GLU A 142 -39.77 -5.20 -26.22
C GLU A 142 -40.76 -6.26 -26.67
N ARG A 143 -40.24 -7.40 -27.10
CA ARG A 143 -41.08 -8.52 -27.50
C ARG A 143 -41.86 -8.85 -26.25
N THR A 144 -43.16 -8.61 -26.31
CA THR A 144 -44.06 -8.93 -25.23
C THR A 144 -43.77 -10.37 -24.85
N ILE A 145 -43.41 -10.57 -23.58
CA ILE A 145 -43.16 -11.88 -23.00
C ILE A 145 -44.33 -12.77 -23.42
N PRO A 146 -44.11 -13.90 -24.11
CA PRO A 146 -45.20 -14.79 -24.51
C PRO A 146 -46.07 -15.10 -23.29
N VAL A 147 -47.39 -15.02 -23.44
CA VAL A 147 -48.35 -15.31 -22.35
C VAL A 147 -48.14 -16.73 -21.79
N ASP A 148 -47.50 -17.60 -22.57
CA ASP A 148 -47.16 -18.99 -22.25
C ASP A 148 -45.87 -19.16 -21.43
N LEU A 149 -45.43 -18.14 -20.68
CA LEU A 149 -44.28 -18.29 -19.76
C LEU A 149 -44.56 -19.21 -18.57
N ASP A 150 -45.84 -19.45 -18.27
CA ASP A 150 -46.27 -20.41 -17.26
C ASP A 150 -46.29 -21.85 -17.80
N LEU A 151 -46.01 -22.06 -19.09
CA LEU A 151 -45.91 -23.38 -19.67
C LEU A 151 -44.60 -24.04 -19.19
N PRO A 152 -44.65 -25.21 -18.53
CA PRO A 152 -43.44 -25.87 -18.04
C PRO A 152 -42.47 -26.12 -19.19
N LEU A 153 -41.16 -25.93 -18.98
CA LEU A 153 -40.11 -26.11 -20.00
C LEU A 153 -40.20 -27.48 -20.72
N ALA A 154 -40.75 -28.50 -20.05
CA ALA A 154 -41.01 -29.83 -20.61
C ALA A 154 -41.97 -29.82 -21.83
N ALA A 155 -42.80 -28.79 -22.00
CA ALA A 155 -43.70 -28.64 -23.14
C ALA A 155 -42.98 -28.10 -24.40
N PHE A 156 -41.91 -27.32 -24.24
CA PHE A 156 -41.13 -26.80 -25.37
C PHE A 156 -40.13 -27.84 -25.90
N ASP A 157 -39.59 -28.68 -25.03
CA ASP A 157 -38.75 -29.82 -25.42
C ASP A 157 -39.02 -31.03 -24.51
N PRO A 158 -39.90 -31.96 -24.94
CA PRO A 158 -40.23 -33.15 -24.17
C PRO A 158 -39.05 -34.12 -24.03
N LYS A 159 -37.94 -33.92 -24.76
CA LYS A 159 -36.72 -34.73 -24.63
C LYS A 159 -35.67 -34.11 -23.70
N ALA A 160 -35.85 -32.88 -23.25
CA ALA A 160 -34.90 -32.20 -22.36
C ALA A 160 -34.87 -32.80 -20.94
N ILE A 161 -35.97 -33.39 -20.49
CA ILE A 161 -36.05 -34.12 -19.22
C ILE A 161 -36.13 -35.60 -19.54
N LEU A 162 -35.01 -36.31 -19.36
CA LEU A 162 -35.02 -37.76 -19.48
C LEU A 162 -35.91 -38.36 -18.38
N PRO A 163 -36.80 -39.32 -18.69
CA PRO A 163 -37.68 -39.96 -17.70
C PRO A 163 -36.89 -40.77 -16.66
N VAL A 164 -35.63 -41.07 -16.95
CA VAL A 164 -34.71 -41.78 -16.07
C VAL A 164 -33.51 -40.86 -15.83
N PRO A 165 -33.18 -40.54 -14.56
CA PRO A 165 -31.95 -39.83 -14.23
C PRO A 165 -30.75 -40.54 -14.86
N MET A 166 -29.85 -39.81 -15.49
CA MET A 166 -28.63 -40.40 -16.02
C MET A 166 -27.88 -41.13 -14.91
N GLU A 167 -27.45 -42.36 -15.18
CA GLU A 167 -26.62 -43.10 -14.23
C GLU A 167 -25.34 -42.30 -13.93
N PRO A 168 -24.91 -42.23 -12.67
CA PRO A 168 -23.67 -41.56 -12.30
C PRO A 168 -22.52 -42.08 -13.15
N VAL A 169 -21.83 -41.17 -13.85
CA VAL A 169 -20.65 -41.52 -14.65
C VAL A 169 -19.66 -42.22 -13.73
N ARG A 170 -19.31 -43.47 -14.05
CA ARG A 170 -18.35 -44.23 -13.25
C ARG A 170 -17.02 -43.49 -13.20
N PRO A 171 -16.35 -43.44 -12.03
CA PRO A 171 -15.05 -42.82 -11.93
C PRO A 171 -14.09 -43.49 -12.92
N VAL A 172 -13.54 -42.70 -13.84
CA VAL A 172 -12.53 -43.14 -14.79
C VAL A 172 -11.23 -43.36 -14.02
N PRO A 173 -10.63 -44.57 -14.06
CA PRO A 173 -9.36 -44.80 -13.39
C PRO A 173 -8.27 -43.87 -13.98
N PRO A 174 -7.42 -43.26 -13.14
CA PRO A 174 -6.38 -42.37 -13.61
C PRO A 174 -5.43 -43.10 -14.57
N LEU A 175 -5.18 -42.49 -15.73
CA LEU A 175 -4.33 -43.05 -16.79
C LEU A 175 -2.84 -43.15 -16.42
N ALA A 176 -2.43 -42.55 -15.30
CA ALA A 176 -1.04 -42.55 -14.84
C ALA A 176 -0.89 -43.44 -13.61
N GLN A 177 -0.26 -44.60 -13.78
CA GLN A 177 0.31 -45.36 -12.67
C GLN A 177 1.57 -44.61 -12.20
N PRO A 178 1.70 -44.26 -10.90
CA PRO A 178 2.97 -43.78 -10.39
C PRO A 178 3.98 -44.93 -10.47
N THR A 179 4.95 -44.81 -11.36
CA THR A 179 6.10 -45.70 -11.43
C THR A 179 6.76 -45.70 -10.06
N GLN A 180 6.79 -46.86 -9.39
CA GLN A 180 7.51 -47.03 -8.15
C GLN A 180 8.99 -46.67 -8.37
N PRO A 181 9.64 -45.91 -7.47
CA PRO A 181 11.07 -45.69 -7.56
C PRO A 181 11.79 -46.99 -7.18
N THR A 182 12.20 -47.76 -8.18
CA THR A 182 13.19 -48.84 -8.01
C THR A 182 14.52 -48.22 -7.57
N MET A 183 15.04 -48.74 -6.46
CA MET A 183 16.30 -48.40 -5.83
C MET A 183 17.53 -48.62 -6.74
N VAL A 184 18.65 -48.10 -6.24
CA VAL A 184 20.06 -48.43 -6.54
C VAL A 184 20.76 -47.47 -7.51
N ALA A 185 21.29 -46.38 -6.95
CA ALA A 185 22.45 -45.71 -7.51
C ALA A 185 23.72 -46.52 -7.16
N PRO A 186 24.65 -46.79 -8.09
CA PRO A 186 25.91 -47.43 -7.77
C PRO A 186 26.81 -46.45 -7.02
N VAL A 187 27.27 -46.86 -5.84
CA VAL A 187 28.38 -46.23 -5.12
C VAL A 187 29.64 -46.44 -5.96
N ILE A 188 30.18 -45.36 -6.53
CA ILE A 188 31.50 -45.35 -7.14
C ILE A 188 32.50 -45.19 -5.99
N GLU A 189 33.15 -46.28 -5.60
CA GLU A 189 34.35 -46.25 -4.77
C GLU A 189 35.52 -45.67 -5.60
N MET A 190 35.92 -44.44 -5.30
CA MET A 190 37.18 -43.90 -5.80
C MET A 190 38.31 -44.23 -4.82
N SER A 191 39.24 -45.08 -5.24
CA SER A 191 40.52 -45.31 -4.55
C SER A 191 41.38 -44.04 -4.57
N PRO A 192 41.90 -43.54 -3.43
CA PRO A 192 42.87 -42.47 -3.43
C PRO A 192 44.27 -43.07 -3.67
N THR A 193 44.78 -42.90 -4.89
CA THR A 193 46.20 -43.11 -5.21
C THR A 193 46.67 -41.90 -5.99
N ALA A 194 47.21 -40.91 -5.28
CA ALA A 194 48.10 -39.91 -5.82
C ALA A 194 48.87 -39.25 -4.67
N GLU A 195 50.18 -39.23 -4.81
CA GLU A 195 51.18 -38.71 -3.88
C GLU A 195 51.01 -37.19 -3.66
N PRO A 196 51.35 -36.66 -2.47
CA PRO A 196 51.25 -35.24 -2.19
C PRO A 196 52.35 -34.47 -2.93
N ALA A 197 51.96 -33.75 -3.99
CA ALA A 197 52.81 -32.71 -4.56
C ALA A 197 52.95 -31.55 -3.57
N THR A 198 54.21 -31.27 -3.25
CA THR A 198 54.73 -30.19 -2.41
C THR A 198 54.10 -28.84 -2.77
N PHE A 199 53.23 -28.32 -1.91
CA PHE A 199 52.83 -26.92 -1.98
C PHE A 199 53.96 -26.05 -1.43
N VAL A 200 54.46 -25.17 -2.29
CA VAL A 200 55.40 -24.10 -1.96
C VAL A 200 54.69 -23.12 -1.02
N THR A 201 55.14 -23.07 0.23
CA THR A 201 54.78 -22.06 1.22
C THR A 201 55.20 -20.68 0.71
N ALA A 202 54.23 -19.84 0.37
CA ALA A 202 54.46 -18.40 0.22
C ALA A 202 54.77 -17.78 1.60
N PRO A 203 55.78 -16.89 1.72
CA PRO A 203 56.12 -16.27 2.98
C PRO A 203 55.00 -15.33 3.44
N ALA A 204 54.68 -15.40 4.74
CA ALA A 204 53.70 -14.55 5.40
C ALA A 204 54.04 -13.05 5.21
N PRO A 205 53.05 -12.18 4.90
CA PRO A 205 53.29 -10.74 4.91
C PRO A 205 53.60 -10.29 6.34
N GLN A 206 54.73 -9.60 6.51
CA GLN A 206 55.10 -9.00 7.78
C GLN A 206 54.10 -7.90 8.16
N PRO A 207 53.72 -7.78 9.44
CA PRO A 207 52.90 -6.67 9.92
C PRO A 207 53.62 -5.34 9.66
N VAL A 208 52.99 -4.48 8.88
CA VAL A 208 53.46 -3.11 8.65
C VAL A 208 53.23 -2.32 9.94
N GLU A 209 54.31 -1.98 10.64
CA GLU A 209 54.28 -1.03 11.75
C GLU A 209 53.86 0.35 11.23
N PRO A 210 52.80 0.98 11.78
CA PRO A 210 52.42 2.33 11.42
C PRO A 210 53.47 3.35 11.91
N PRO A 211 53.72 4.44 11.15
CA PRO A 211 54.71 5.44 11.52
C PRO A 211 54.30 6.18 12.80
N VAL A 212 55.22 6.22 13.76
CA VAL A 212 55.17 7.04 14.96
C VAL A 212 55.17 8.52 14.56
N MET A 213 54.05 9.19 14.75
CA MET A 213 53.98 10.64 14.81
C MET A 213 54.07 11.11 16.27
N PRO A 214 54.75 12.23 16.56
CA PRO A 214 54.92 12.73 17.92
C PRO A 214 53.63 13.34 18.48
N GLU A 215 53.45 13.12 19.78
CA GLU A 215 52.35 13.61 20.61
C GLU A 215 52.12 15.13 20.50
N PRO A 216 50.85 15.55 20.61
CA PRO A 216 50.53 16.67 21.47
C PRO A 216 49.49 16.28 22.53
N SER A 217 49.95 16.32 23.79
CA SER A 217 49.32 16.99 24.93
C SER A 217 47.80 16.86 25.12
N MET A 218 47.44 16.01 26.08
CA MET A 218 46.36 16.15 27.08
C MET A 218 45.00 16.74 26.64
N ALA A 219 44.00 15.86 26.49
CA ALA A 219 42.62 16.15 26.91
C ALA A 219 41.89 14.83 27.22
N ALA A 220 41.08 14.85 28.27
CA ALA A 220 40.43 13.72 28.93
C ALA A 220 39.49 12.90 28.02
N PRO A 221 39.31 11.58 28.28
CA PRO A 221 38.33 10.77 27.57
C PRO A 221 36.91 10.99 28.14
N GLU A 222 36.00 11.50 27.31
CA GLU A 222 34.55 11.32 27.47
C GLU A 222 34.17 9.84 27.22
N PRO A 223 33.20 9.28 27.97
CA PRO A 223 32.76 7.89 27.77
C PRO A 223 31.92 7.75 26.50
N VAL A 224 32.44 6.99 25.54
CA VAL A 224 31.70 6.52 24.35
C VAL A 224 30.64 5.47 24.73
N PRO A 225 29.42 5.54 24.17
CA PRO A 225 28.37 4.57 24.42
C PRO A 225 28.67 3.23 23.72
N GLU A 226 28.56 2.18 24.51
CA GLU A 226 28.73 0.77 24.17
C GLU A 226 27.71 0.34 23.10
N VAL A 227 28.21 0.03 21.90
CA VAL A 227 27.40 -0.50 20.79
C VAL A 227 27.04 -1.96 21.12
N SER A 228 25.84 -2.14 21.68
CA SER A 228 25.22 -3.45 21.86
C SER A 228 24.98 -4.12 20.51
N ALA A 229 25.62 -5.27 20.30
CA ALA A 229 25.34 -6.16 19.17
C ALA A 229 23.88 -6.65 19.21
N PRO A 230 23.21 -6.82 18.05
CA PRO A 230 21.84 -7.31 18.00
C PRO A 230 21.80 -8.79 18.41
N THR A 231 21.20 -9.05 19.57
CA THR A 231 20.92 -10.39 20.08
C THR A 231 19.97 -11.13 19.12
N PRO A 232 20.22 -12.41 18.78
CA PRO A 232 19.27 -13.19 17.99
C PRO A 232 17.96 -13.34 18.77
N ILE A 233 16.86 -12.92 18.15
CA ILE A 233 15.50 -13.03 18.70
C ILE A 233 15.18 -14.53 18.84
N ALA A 234 15.30 -15.04 20.07
CA ALA A 234 14.77 -16.34 20.44
C ALA A 234 13.25 -16.31 20.29
N ARG A 235 12.73 -17.02 19.28
CA ARG A 235 11.30 -17.25 19.10
C ARG A 235 10.80 -18.03 20.34
N PRO A 236 9.84 -17.49 21.14
CA PRO A 236 9.31 -18.22 22.27
C PRO A 236 8.59 -19.50 21.80
N PRO A 237 8.65 -20.60 22.59
CA PRO A 237 7.98 -21.85 22.26
C PRO A 237 6.47 -21.61 22.17
N ARG A 238 5.89 -22.03 21.04
CA ARG A 238 4.45 -22.00 20.81
C ARG A 238 3.80 -22.97 21.80
N THR A 239 3.06 -22.45 22.77
CA THR A 239 2.16 -23.27 23.59
C THR A 239 1.13 -23.92 22.66
N PRO A 240 0.92 -25.25 22.74
CA PRO A 240 -0.19 -25.90 22.05
C PRO A 240 -1.48 -25.44 22.72
N ALA A 241 -2.14 -24.44 22.14
CA ALA A 241 -3.51 -24.14 22.51
C ALA A 241 -4.42 -25.15 21.80
N GLU A 242 -4.90 -26.13 22.56
CA GLU A 242 -6.10 -26.89 22.24
C GLU A 242 -7.30 -25.94 22.29
N PRO A 243 -8.17 -25.95 21.27
CA PRO A 243 -9.59 -25.76 21.55
C PRO A 243 -10.40 -26.89 20.92
N THR A 244 -10.95 -27.76 21.77
CA THR A 244 -12.02 -28.73 21.42
C THR A 244 -13.40 -28.05 21.30
N THR A 245 -13.45 -26.73 21.17
CA THR A 245 -14.70 -25.96 21.04
C THR A 245 -14.69 -25.19 19.73
N PRO A 246 -15.73 -25.33 18.87
CA PRO A 246 -15.79 -24.59 17.62
C PRO A 246 -15.79 -23.08 17.91
N PRO A 247 -14.97 -22.28 17.21
CA PRO A 247 -14.88 -20.85 17.46
C PRO A 247 -16.24 -20.18 17.23
N THR A 248 -16.74 -19.48 18.24
CA THR A 248 -17.95 -18.66 18.15
C THR A 248 -17.71 -17.46 17.22
N ILE A 249 -18.76 -17.00 16.54
CA ILE A 249 -18.72 -15.90 15.56
C ILE A 249 -18.03 -14.64 16.12
N GLU A 250 -18.24 -14.35 17.39
CA GLU A 250 -17.63 -13.22 18.11
C GLU A 250 -16.10 -13.29 18.11
N THR A 251 -15.53 -14.49 18.29
CA THR A 251 -14.07 -14.69 18.26
C THR A 251 -13.48 -14.47 16.87
N LEU A 252 -14.24 -14.78 15.82
CA LEU A 252 -13.84 -14.54 14.43
C LEU A 252 -13.87 -13.05 14.10
N LEU A 253 -14.92 -12.33 14.53
CA LEU A 253 -15.02 -10.89 14.35
C LEU A 253 -13.91 -10.14 15.08
N GLN A 254 -13.65 -10.49 16.35
CA GLN A 254 -12.60 -9.87 17.14
C GLN A 254 -11.21 -10.10 16.53
N ARG A 255 -10.96 -11.29 15.98
CA ARG A 255 -9.70 -11.60 15.29
C ARG A 255 -9.56 -10.82 13.98
N LEU A 256 -10.66 -10.58 13.26
CA LEU A 256 -10.67 -9.82 12.01
C LEU A 256 -10.40 -8.33 12.26
N GLU A 257 -11.02 -7.77 13.31
CA GLU A 257 -10.78 -6.39 13.75
C GLU A 257 -9.31 -6.17 14.18
N GLN A 258 -8.75 -7.09 14.98
CA GLN A 258 -7.33 -7.06 15.34
C GLN A 258 -6.40 -7.16 14.11
N GLY A 259 -6.80 -7.95 13.10
CA GLY A 259 -6.08 -8.06 11.83
C GLY A 259 -6.10 -6.77 11.00
N ALA A 260 -7.20 -6.04 11.01
CA ALA A 260 -7.34 -4.75 10.33
C ALA A 260 -6.49 -3.66 11.00
N LEU A 261 -6.51 -3.58 12.33
CA LEU A 261 -5.69 -2.63 13.11
C LEU A 261 -4.18 -2.86 12.91
N ARG A 262 -3.72 -4.12 12.84
CA ARG A 262 -2.31 -4.41 12.55
C ARG A 262 -1.89 -3.99 11.15
N ARG A 263 -2.76 -4.13 10.14
CA ARG A 263 -2.46 -3.71 8.77
C ARG A 263 -2.42 -2.20 8.60
N GLY A 264 -3.31 -1.46 9.27
CA GLY A 264 -3.28 0.01 9.26
C GLY A 264 -1.98 0.59 9.81
N ARG A 265 -1.35 -0.08 10.77
CA ARG A 265 -0.09 0.36 11.39
C ARG A 265 1.18 0.07 10.58
N MET A 266 1.12 -0.87 9.62
CA MET A 266 2.26 -1.21 8.75
C MET A 266 2.32 -0.37 7.47
N GLY A 267 1.24 0.32 7.10
CA GLY A 267 1.19 1.15 5.89
C GLY A 267 1.66 2.61 6.06
N SER A 268 2.11 3.00 7.25
CA SER A 268 2.45 4.39 7.60
C SER A 268 3.96 4.65 7.79
N HIS A 269 4.84 3.80 7.26
CA HIS A 269 6.30 3.97 7.29
C HIS A 269 6.87 4.13 5.89
#